data_AF-A0A0A1UFN8-F1
#
_entry.id   AF-A0A0A1UFN8-F1
#
_cell.length_a   1.000
_cell.length_b   1.000
_cell.length_c   1.000
_cell.angle_alpha   90.00
_cell.angle_beta   90.00
_cell.angle_gamma   90.00
#
_symmetry.space_group_name_H-M   'P 1'
#
loop_
_entity.id
_entity.type
_entity.pdbx_description
1 polymer ?
#
loop_
_entity_poly.entity_id
_entity_poly.type
_entity_poly.pdbx_seq_one_letter_code
_entity_poly.pdbx_strand_id
1 'polypeptide(L)'
;MSSSQIYKSEIFHDEVEVVPSSVAVPSNTLPHPGSPNLFPKVLAIINTLKTSKSSIGSLTQILTSTQGSCQLIRVLKNLSTEETKHFTTITLPVIFDLAILSLKYIQSPIPQLKMTTKGVVELTRRQVAGLLALSLLGFYTLPQTFRDVSIFPIVFFGGKVQATKLRAYIAYFDGILRFSKDDTALDDEIAKLDSTVDSTKIENLKQSKVLDEIVVVERNVVKKFDFARSEVKVVGNVEVDDVGVIEDKQGALEADFANKYIGGGVLNMGMVQEEILFLKCPESLVSLLLCEGMEDKDSIRMYNVIKYSDGEGYSHGYNTTKEVFSKKEF
;
A
#
# COMPACT_ATOMS: atom_id res chain seq x y z
N MET A 1 23.30 14.94 0.98
CA MET A 1 23.21 13.60 1.61
C MET A 1 22.06 12.87 0.93
N SER A 2 22.22 11.61 0.51
CA SER A 2 21.11 10.87 -0.12
C SER A 2 20.02 10.60 0.93
N SER A 3 18.76 10.45 0.52
CA SER A 3 17.65 10.11 1.43
C SER A 3 17.98 8.87 2.27
N SER A 4 18.73 7.91 1.72
CA SER A 4 19.23 6.72 2.44
C SER A 4 20.24 7.00 3.56
N GLN A 5 20.93 8.15 3.57
CA GLN A 5 21.86 8.53 4.64
C GLN A 5 21.15 9.22 5.82
N ILE A 6 20.05 9.94 5.56
CA ILE A 6 19.24 10.58 6.60
C ILE A 6 18.49 9.52 7.41
N TYR A 7 17.91 8.50 6.75
CA TYR A 7 17.28 7.38 7.45
C TYR A 7 18.26 6.61 8.34
N LYS A 8 19.51 6.43 7.92
CA LYS A 8 20.53 5.74 8.75
C LYS A 8 20.96 6.52 10.00
N SER A 9 20.79 7.84 10.05
CA SER A 9 21.14 8.64 11.24
C SER A 9 20.04 8.68 12.30
N GLU A 10 18.79 8.39 11.93
CA GLU A 10 17.64 8.38 12.85
C GLU A 10 17.16 6.98 13.24
N ILE A 11 17.59 5.95 12.50
CA ILE A 11 17.50 4.56 12.96
C ILE A 11 18.49 4.41 14.12
N PHE A 12 17.97 4.36 15.35
CA PHE A 12 18.73 3.89 16.51
C PHE A 12 19.15 2.44 16.26
N HIS A 13 20.31 2.25 15.63
CA HIS A 13 20.96 0.96 15.46
C HIS A 13 21.46 0.43 16.80
N ASP A 14 20.55 -0.04 17.65
CA ASP A 14 20.89 -1.15 18.54
C ASP A 14 21.01 -2.39 17.65
N GLU A 15 22.25 -2.86 17.42
CA GLU A 15 22.65 -4.10 16.73
C GLU A 15 21.50 -4.88 16.09
N VAL A 16 21.14 -4.50 14.85
CA VAL A 16 20.10 -5.19 14.08
C VAL A 16 20.75 -6.44 13.47
N GLU A 17 20.42 -7.62 13.99
CA GLU A 17 20.72 -8.87 13.29
C GLU A 17 19.97 -8.87 11.96
N VAL A 18 20.73 -8.82 10.85
CA VAL A 18 20.20 -9.04 9.51
C VAL A 18 19.75 -10.50 9.44
N VAL A 19 18.43 -10.72 9.48
CA VAL A 19 17.84 -12.06 9.43
C VAL A 19 18.24 -12.73 8.11
N PRO A 20 18.90 -13.90 8.12
CA PRO A 20 19.23 -14.63 6.91
C PRO A 20 17.96 -15.05 6.16
N SER A 21 17.98 -14.88 4.84
CA SER A 21 16.88 -15.16 3.90
C SER A 21 16.60 -16.66 3.69
N SER A 22 16.51 -17.46 4.75
CA SER A 22 16.31 -18.91 4.66
C SER A 22 15.22 -19.40 5.61
N VAL A 23 13.97 -19.02 5.33
CA VAL A 23 12.80 -19.77 5.79
C VAL A 23 11.91 -20.01 4.58
N ALA A 24 11.61 -21.28 4.30
CA ALA A 24 10.76 -21.68 3.20
C ALA A 24 9.35 -21.11 3.41
N VAL A 25 9.03 -20.06 2.66
CA VAL A 25 7.67 -19.52 2.56
C VAL A 25 6.84 -20.53 1.75
N PRO A 26 5.65 -20.96 2.22
CA PRO A 26 4.77 -21.81 1.44
C PRO A 26 4.48 -21.14 0.08
N SER A 27 4.59 -21.93 -0.99
CA SER A 27 4.63 -21.49 -2.40
C SER A 27 3.47 -20.59 -2.90
N ASN A 28 2.45 -20.35 -2.07
CA ASN A 28 1.21 -19.66 -2.39
C ASN A 28 0.88 -18.45 -1.49
N THR A 29 1.81 -17.93 -0.68
CA THR A 29 1.47 -16.91 0.35
C THR A 29 2.01 -15.50 0.13
N LEU A 30 3.04 -15.32 -0.69
CA LEU A 30 3.49 -14.00 -1.17
C LEU A 30 3.89 -14.15 -2.65
N PRO A 31 3.75 -13.11 -3.48
CA PRO A 31 4.19 -13.16 -4.88
C PRO A 31 5.72 -13.33 -4.88
N HIS A 32 6.17 -14.55 -5.14
CA HIS A 32 7.56 -14.95 -5.11
C HIS A 32 8.05 -15.34 -6.52
N PRO A 33 9.25 -14.94 -6.97
CA PRO A 33 9.83 -15.29 -8.28
C PRO A 33 9.79 -16.80 -8.59
N GLY A 34 10.03 -17.61 -7.57
CA GLY A 34 9.94 -19.07 -7.58
C GLY A 34 8.54 -19.67 -7.44
N SER A 35 7.45 -18.90 -7.41
CA SER A 35 6.09 -19.43 -7.54
C SER A 35 5.87 -19.81 -9.02
N PRO A 36 6.08 -21.08 -9.44
CA PRO A 36 6.38 -21.43 -10.83
C PRO A 36 5.24 -21.12 -11.80
N ASN A 37 4.04 -20.92 -11.25
CA ASN A 37 2.80 -20.75 -12.00
C ASN A 37 2.15 -19.38 -11.79
N LEU A 38 2.63 -18.55 -10.86
CA LEU A 38 1.95 -17.29 -10.56
C LEU A 38 2.17 -16.29 -11.70
N PHE A 39 3.42 -15.96 -11.98
CA PHE A 39 3.76 -14.91 -12.93
C PHE A 39 3.42 -15.22 -14.40
N PRO A 40 3.56 -16.46 -14.90
CA PRO A 40 3.04 -16.83 -16.21
C PRO A 40 1.51 -16.69 -16.31
N LYS A 41 0.76 -17.06 -15.25
CA LYS A 41 -0.71 -16.90 -15.21
C LYS A 41 -1.11 -15.43 -15.16
N VAL A 42 -0.44 -14.64 -14.32
CA VAL A 42 -0.63 -13.18 -14.23
C VAL A 42 -0.44 -12.55 -15.61
N LEU A 43 0.65 -12.88 -16.30
CA LEU A 43 0.95 -12.32 -17.63
C LEU A 43 -0.10 -12.72 -18.67
N ALA A 44 -0.53 -13.98 -18.68
CA ALA A 44 -1.59 -14.45 -19.59
C ALA A 44 -2.93 -13.71 -19.37
N ILE A 45 -3.30 -13.51 -18.10
CA ILE A 45 -4.52 -12.82 -17.71
C ILE A 45 -4.44 -11.34 -18.07
N ILE A 46 -3.34 -10.66 -17.72
CA ILE A 46 -3.17 -9.24 -18.03
C ILE A 46 -3.14 -9.01 -19.55
N ASN A 47 -2.47 -9.87 -20.32
CA ASN A 47 -2.47 -9.75 -21.79
C ASN A 47 -3.87 -9.95 -22.39
N THR A 48 -4.67 -10.84 -21.81
CA THR A 48 -6.08 -11.02 -22.19
C THR A 48 -6.90 -9.77 -21.86
N LEU A 49 -6.69 -9.18 -20.67
CA LEU A 49 -7.37 -7.98 -20.22
C LEU A 49 -7.03 -6.75 -21.06
N LYS A 50 -5.76 -6.60 -21.48
CA LYS A 50 -5.30 -5.52 -22.37
C LYS A 50 -5.86 -5.63 -23.79
N THR A 51 -6.11 -6.84 -24.28
CA THR A 51 -6.60 -7.09 -25.66
C THR A 51 -8.13 -7.09 -25.75
N SER A 52 -8.82 -7.50 -24.70
CA SER A 52 -10.27 -7.33 -24.60
C SER A 52 -10.58 -5.85 -24.40
N LYS A 53 -11.20 -5.19 -25.39
CA LYS A 53 -11.64 -3.79 -25.29
C LYS A 53 -12.53 -3.59 -24.05
N SER A 54 -11.94 -3.08 -22.96
CA SER A 54 -12.51 -2.26 -21.87
C SER A 54 -13.99 -2.46 -21.48
N SER A 55 -14.53 -3.68 -21.56
CA SER A 55 -15.86 -3.97 -21.05
C SER A 55 -15.73 -4.37 -19.59
N ILE A 56 -16.41 -3.65 -18.69
CA ILE A 56 -16.47 -3.95 -17.25
C ILE A 56 -16.93 -5.41 -17.03
N GLY A 57 -17.76 -5.94 -17.93
CA GLY A 57 -18.20 -7.34 -17.92
C GLY A 57 -17.05 -8.33 -18.12
N SER A 58 -16.18 -8.09 -19.10
CA SER A 58 -15.00 -8.93 -19.37
C SER A 58 -13.99 -8.88 -18.22
N LEU A 59 -13.76 -7.68 -17.67
CA LEU A 59 -12.89 -7.48 -16.49
C LEU A 59 -13.41 -8.24 -15.27
N THR A 60 -14.71 -8.13 -15.02
CA THR A 60 -15.35 -8.83 -13.89
C THR A 60 -15.29 -10.33 -14.07
N GLN A 61 -15.58 -10.85 -15.26
CA GLN A 61 -15.51 -12.29 -15.53
C GLN A 61 -14.10 -12.84 -15.30
N ILE A 62 -13.08 -12.11 -15.75
CA ILE A 62 -11.68 -12.51 -15.63
C ILE A 62 -11.18 -12.40 -14.18
N LEU A 63 -11.52 -11.34 -13.46
CA LEU A 63 -11.21 -11.20 -12.02
C LEU A 63 -11.99 -12.22 -11.16
N THR A 64 -13.20 -12.60 -11.57
CA THR A 64 -13.99 -13.65 -10.87
C THR A 64 -13.40 -15.04 -11.11
N SER A 65 -12.76 -15.26 -12.26
CA SER A 65 -12.10 -16.54 -12.59
C SER A 65 -10.80 -16.77 -11.84
N THR A 66 -10.15 -15.71 -11.34
CA THR A 66 -8.89 -15.81 -10.61
C THR A 66 -9.08 -16.14 -9.14
N GLN A 67 -10.04 -15.51 -8.44
CA GLN A 67 -10.51 -15.92 -7.12
C GLN A 67 -11.97 -15.47 -6.91
N GLY A 68 -12.80 -16.39 -6.40
CA GLY A 68 -14.27 -16.29 -6.39
C GLY A 68 -14.86 -14.94 -5.98
N SER A 69 -15.85 -14.50 -6.78
CA SER A 69 -16.76 -13.37 -6.56
C SER A 69 -16.10 -11.98 -6.48
N CYS A 70 -15.47 -11.54 -7.58
CA CYS A 70 -15.14 -10.14 -7.77
C CYS A 70 -16.42 -9.30 -7.85
N GLN A 71 -16.86 -8.69 -6.74
CA GLN A 71 -17.96 -7.71 -6.76
C GLN A 71 -17.48 -6.30 -7.16
N LEU A 72 -16.43 -6.20 -7.98
CA LEU A 72 -15.97 -4.92 -8.53
C LEU A 72 -17.14 -4.15 -9.13
N ILE A 73 -18.03 -4.81 -9.87
CA ILE A 73 -19.27 -4.20 -10.38
C ILE A 73 -20.11 -3.55 -9.27
N ARG A 74 -20.26 -4.18 -8.10
CA ARG A 74 -21.05 -3.61 -6.99
C ARG A 74 -20.36 -2.41 -6.36
N VAL A 75 -19.04 -2.40 -6.31
CA VAL A 75 -18.28 -1.22 -5.83
C VAL A 75 -18.39 -0.09 -6.85
N LEU A 76 -18.18 -0.38 -8.13
CA LEU A 76 -18.29 0.59 -9.23
C LEU A 76 -19.70 1.21 -9.30
N LYS A 77 -20.76 0.45 -8.99
CA LYS A 77 -22.13 1.00 -8.86
C LYS A 77 -22.30 2.07 -7.77
N ASN A 78 -21.37 2.16 -6.82
CA ASN A 78 -21.36 3.18 -5.77
C ASN A 78 -20.41 4.35 -6.09
N LEU A 79 -19.77 4.33 -7.26
CA LEU A 79 -19.05 5.45 -7.86
C LEU A 79 -19.95 6.18 -8.86
N SER A 80 -19.64 7.44 -9.13
CA SER A 80 -20.21 8.20 -10.25
C SER A 80 -19.79 7.62 -11.60
N THR A 81 -20.47 8.05 -12.65
CA THR A 81 -20.15 7.63 -14.03
C THR A 81 -18.74 8.08 -14.42
N GLU A 82 -18.38 9.29 -13.99
CA GLU A 82 -17.09 9.93 -14.22
C GLU A 82 -15.96 9.17 -13.51
N GLU A 83 -16.14 8.85 -12.22
CA GLU A 83 -15.18 8.06 -11.45
C GLU A 83 -15.02 6.65 -12.02
N THR A 84 -16.12 6.00 -12.42
CA THR A 84 -16.07 4.66 -13.03
C THR A 84 -15.34 4.68 -14.35
N LYS A 85 -15.62 5.69 -15.19
CA LYS A 85 -14.91 5.88 -16.46
C LYS A 85 -13.42 6.11 -16.20
N HIS A 86 -13.08 7.04 -15.31
CA HIS A 86 -11.70 7.34 -14.94
C HIS A 86 -10.94 6.12 -14.44
N PHE A 87 -11.49 5.38 -13.47
CA PHE A 87 -10.89 4.15 -12.97
C PHE A 87 -10.64 3.13 -14.09
N THR A 88 -11.62 2.91 -14.97
CA THR A 88 -11.51 1.90 -16.03
C THR A 88 -10.58 2.31 -17.18
N THR A 89 -10.51 3.61 -17.51
CA THR A 89 -9.72 4.09 -18.66
C THR A 89 -8.32 4.56 -18.28
N ILE A 90 -8.08 4.98 -17.04
CA ILE A 90 -6.82 5.55 -16.58
C ILE A 90 -6.17 4.66 -15.53
N THR A 91 -6.80 4.54 -14.35
CA THR A 91 -6.18 3.91 -13.17
C THR A 91 -5.95 2.41 -13.36
N LEU A 92 -6.92 1.69 -13.91
CA LEU A 92 -6.84 0.24 -14.08
C LEU A 92 -5.73 -0.21 -15.07
N PRO A 93 -5.53 0.45 -16.22
CA PRO A 93 -4.33 0.25 -17.03
C PRO A 93 -3.02 0.44 -16.26
N VAL A 94 -2.91 1.46 -15.40
CA VAL A 94 -1.71 1.68 -14.57
C VAL A 94 -1.49 0.53 -13.59
N ILE A 95 -2.57 0.03 -12.96
CA ILE A 95 -2.51 -1.16 -12.10
C ILE A 95 -1.97 -2.36 -12.88
N PHE A 96 -2.41 -2.59 -14.11
CA PHE A 96 -1.87 -3.67 -14.95
C PHE A 96 -0.39 -3.47 -15.29
N ASP A 97 0.02 -2.25 -15.63
CA ASP A 97 1.41 -1.94 -15.96
C ASP A 97 2.32 -2.14 -14.75
N LEU A 98 1.91 -1.70 -13.56
CA LEU A 98 2.64 -1.94 -12.31
C LEU A 98 2.71 -3.43 -11.95
N ALA A 99 1.64 -4.18 -12.18
CA ALA A 99 1.63 -5.63 -11.97
C ALA A 99 2.54 -6.38 -12.97
N ILE A 100 2.72 -5.89 -14.20
CA ILE A 100 3.72 -6.43 -15.14
C ILE A 100 5.14 -6.01 -14.73
N LEU A 101 5.33 -4.75 -14.32
CA LEU A 101 6.62 -4.25 -13.90
C LEU A 101 7.11 -4.98 -12.64
N SER A 102 6.22 -5.32 -11.71
CA SER A 102 6.58 -6.05 -10.50
C SER A 102 7.23 -7.41 -10.79
N LEU A 103 6.89 -8.07 -11.91
CA LEU A 103 7.55 -9.29 -12.40
C LEU A 103 9.06 -9.09 -12.61
N LYS A 104 9.46 -7.87 -12.99
CA LYS A 104 10.86 -7.49 -13.21
C LYS A 104 11.54 -7.05 -11.91
N TYR A 105 10.84 -6.34 -11.03
CA TYR A 105 11.45 -5.69 -9.85
C TYR A 105 11.38 -6.54 -8.57
N ILE A 106 10.55 -7.57 -8.53
CA ILE A 106 10.46 -8.51 -7.41
C ILE A 106 11.11 -9.82 -7.87
N GLN A 107 12.43 -9.89 -7.72
CA GLN A 107 13.26 -11.03 -8.17
C GLN A 107 13.72 -11.93 -7.04
N SER A 108 13.38 -11.60 -5.80
CA SER A 108 13.75 -12.37 -4.61
C SER A 108 12.55 -12.55 -3.68
N PRO A 109 12.58 -13.57 -2.79
CA PRO A 109 11.61 -13.67 -1.72
C PRO A 109 11.49 -12.37 -0.95
N ILE A 110 10.25 -11.96 -0.71
CA ILE A 110 9.96 -10.82 0.15
C ILE A 110 10.12 -11.31 1.59
N PRO A 111 11.04 -10.73 2.37
CA PRO A 111 11.26 -11.11 3.76
C PRO A 111 10.02 -10.80 4.61
N GLN A 112 9.81 -11.61 5.65
CA GLN A 112 8.74 -11.43 6.61
C GLN A 112 9.30 -11.02 7.97
N LEU A 113 8.65 -10.04 8.60
CA LEU A 113 8.88 -9.62 9.97
C LEU A 113 8.09 -10.52 10.92
N LYS A 114 8.83 -11.42 11.59
CA LYS A 114 8.30 -12.45 12.48
C LYS A 114 7.93 -11.90 13.85
N MET A 115 6.89 -12.46 14.47
CA MET A 115 6.41 -12.04 15.78
C MET A 115 7.54 -12.13 16.80
N THR A 116 7.64 -11.16 17.73
CA THR A 116 8.72 -11.09 18.74
C THR A 116 10.16 -11.03 18.21
N THR A 117 10.36 -10.78 16.91
CA THR A 117 11.69 -10.68 16.28
C THR A 117 11.91 -9.28 15.71
N LYS A 118 13.02 -8.63 16.08
CA LYS A 118 13.41 -7.36 15.46
C LYS A 118 13.75 -7.58 13.98
N GLY A 119 13.38 -6.65 13.12
CA GLY A 119 13.74 -6.73 11.72
C GLY A 119 13.32 -5.50 10.93
N VAL A 120 13.95 -5.32 9.78
CA VAL A 120 13.68 -4.22 8.86
C VAL A 120 13.52 -4.78 7.46
N VAL A 121 12.50 -4.30 6.74
CA VAL A 121 12.28 -4.58 5.33
C VAL A 121 12.29 -3.27 4.58
N GLU A 122 13.18 -3.17 3.59
CA GLU A 122 13.30 -2.04 2.69
C GLU A 122 12.79 -2.45 1.31
N LEU A 123 11.80 -1.72 0.80
CA LEU A 123 11.26 -1.91 -0.54
C LEU A 123 11.26 -0.58 -1.27
N THR A 124 11.60 -0.58 -2.56
CA THR A 124 11.34 0.59 -3.39
C THR A 124 9.84 0.85 -3.46
N ARG A 125 9.45 2.13 -3.56
CA ARG A 125 8.05 2.52 -3.76
C ARG A 125 7.43 1.83 -4.98
N ARG A 126 8.23 1.60 -6.02
CA ARG A 126 7.85 0.79 -7.19
C ARG A 126 7.49 -0.65 -6.82
N GLN A 127 8.28 -1.32 -5.98
CA GLN A 127 7.98 -2.67 -5.51
C GLN A 127 6.70 -2.66 -4.67
N VAL A 128 6.52 -1.67 -3.79
CA VAL A 128 5.28 -1.49 -3.02
C VAL A 128 4.08 -1.33 -3.94
N ALA A 129 4.14 -0.42 -4.91
CA ALA A 129 3.07 -0.20 -5.89
C ALA A 129 2.75 -1.46 -6.70
N GLY A 130 3.77 -2.21 -7.11
CA GLY A 130 3.64 -3.48 -7.79
C GLY A 130 2.96 -4.57 -6.96
N LEU A 131 3.26 -4.63 -5.66
CA LEU A 131 2.61 -5.53 -4.71
C LEU A 131 1.13 -5.17 -4.55
N LEU A 132 0.82 -3.91 -4.26
CA LEU A 132 -0.56 -3.44 -4.12
C LEU A 132 -1.36 -3.65 -5.41
N ALA A 133 -0.74 -3.47 -6.58
CA ALA A 133 -1.38 -3.75 -7.86
C ALA A 133 -1.70 -5.24 -8.04
N LEU A 134 -0.73 -6.13 -7.83
CA LEU A 134 -0.92 -7.58 -7.89
C LEU A 134 -1.98 -8.05 -6.90
N SER A 135 -2.00 -7.46 -5.70
CA SER A 135 -3.02 -7.68 -4.70
C SER A 135 -4.40 -7.31 -5.22
N LEU A 136 -4.58 -6.06 -5.68
CA LEU A 136 -5.89 -5.54 -6.10
C LEU A 136 -6.50 -6.37 -7.25
N LEU A 137 -5.65 -6.98 -8.07
CA LEU A 137 -6.04 -7.90 -9.14
C LEU A 137 -6.31 -9.34 -8.67
N GLY A 138 -6.19 -9.62 -7.37
CA GLY A 138 -6.49 -10.92 -6.75
C GLY A 138 -5.42 -11.99 -7.02
N PHE A 139 -4.20 -11.60 -7.38
CA PHE A 139 -3.17 -12.57 -7.78
C PHE A 139 -2.45 -13.26 -6.62
N TYR A 140 -2.58 -12.77 -5.39
CA TYR A 140 -2.03 -13.46 -4.23
C TYR A 140 -2.86 -13.21 -2.97
N THR A 141 -2.75 -14.13 -2.03
CA THR A 141 -3.47 -14.12 -0.75
C THR A 141 -2.50 -13.88 0.39
N LEU A 142 -2.95 -13.20 1.44
CA LEU A 142 -2.13 -13.03 2.65
C LEU A 142 -1.97 -14.37 3.37
N PRO A 143 -0.78 -14.64 3.97
CA PRO A 143 -0.61 -15.81 4.81
C PRO A 143 -1.48 -15.70 6.07
N GLN A 144 -2.16 -16.78 6.47
CA GLN A 144 -3.08 -16.80 7.63
C GLN A 144 -2.40 -16.45 8.96
N THR A 145 -1.09 -16.66 9.09
CA THR A 145 -0.33 -16.27 10.29
C THR A 145 -0.23 -14.75 10.49
N PHE A 146 -0.62 -13.97 9.47
CA PHE A 146 -0.58 -12.51 9.48
C PHE A 146 -1.95 -11.92 9.82
N ARG A 147 -3.05 -12.66 9.61
CA ARG A 147 -4.44 -12.23 9.90
C ARG A 147 -5.45 -13.39 9.88
N ASP A 148 -6.60 -13.18 10.53
CA ASP A 148 -7.82 -13.99 10.39
C ASP A 148 -8.52 -13.86 9.00
N VAL A 149 -7.87 -13.23 8.03
CA VAL A 149 -8.44 -12.89 6.72
C VAL A 149 -7.52 -13.41 5.63
N SER A 150 -8.06 -14.25 4.75
CA SER A 150 -7.31 -14.97 3.72
C SER A 150 -7.13 -14.20 2.40
N ILE A 151 -7.69 -13.01 2.23
CA ILE A 151 -7.75 -12.32 0.92
C ILE A 151 -7.32 -10.85 1.03
N PHE A 152 -6.43 -10.42 0.13
CA PHE A 152 -5.92 -9.06 -0.01
C PHE A 152 -6.14 -8.58 -1.46
N PRO A 153 -7.01 -7.60 -1.75
CA PRO A 153 -7.87 -6.83 -0.87
C PRO A 153 -9.37 -7.13 -1.11
N ILE A 154 -10.11 -7.14 -0.01
CA ILE A 154 -11.58 -7.28 0.10
C ILE A 154 -12.26 -5.94 -0.27
N VAL A 155 -11.73 -5.19 -1.25
CA VAL A 155 -12.42 -3.98 -1.76
C VAL A 155 -13.76 -4.37 -2.39
N PHE A 156 -13.90 -5.62 -2.84
CA PHE A 156 -15.03 -6.05 -3.65
C PHE A 156 -16.14 -6.74 -2.85
N PHE A 157 -16.49 -6.26 -1.66
CA PHE A 157 -17.76 -6.65 -0.99
C PHE A 157 -18.92 -5.70 -1.33
N GLY A 158 -18.63 -4.61 -2.06
CA GLY A 158 -19.62 -3.60 -2.46
C GLY A 158 -20.00 -2.66 -1.32
N GLY A 159 -20.79 -1.63 -1.65
CA GLY A 159 -21.29 -0.65 -0.67
C GLY A 159 -20.43 0.61 -0.54
N LYS A 160 -20.93 1.58 0.23
CA LYS A 160 -20.34 2.93 0.34
C LYS A 160 -18.93 2.92 0.93
N VAL A 161 -18.71 2.15 2.00
CA VAL A 161 -17.38 2.01 2.63
C VAL A 161 -16.34 1.52 1.63
N GLN A 162 -16.69 0.52 0.81
CA GLN A 162 -15.78 -0.01 -0.19
C GLN A 162 -15.53 0.95 -1.35
N ALA A 163 -16.54 1.74 -1.74
CA ALA A 163 -16.35 2.81 -2.72
C ALA A 163 -15.38 3.89 -2.20
N THR A 164 -15.50 4.29 -0.93
CA THR A 164 -14.55 5.18 -0.27
C THR A 164 -13.13 4.63 -0.29
N LYS A 165 -12.95 3.33 0.01
CA LYS A 165 -11.64 2.67 -0.09
C LYS A 165 -11.10 2.68 -1.51
N LEU A 166 -11.95 2.35 -2.50
CA LEU A 166 -11.56 2.37 -3.91
C LEU A 166 -11.11 3.76 -4.38
N ARG A 167 -11.75 4.85 -3.92
CA ARG A 167 -11.31 6.23 -4.20
C ARG A 167 -9.89 6.50 -3.69
N ALA A 168 -9.55 6.00 -2.49
CA ALA A 168 -8.19 6.12 -1.95
C ALA A 168 -7.17 5.33 -2.80
N TYR A 169 -7.51 4.13 -3.27
CA TYR A 169 -6.67 3.39 -4.21
C TYR A 169 -6.52 4.10 -5.56
N ILE A 170 -7.59 4.71 -6.08
CA ILE A 170 -7.55 5.52 -7.31
C ILE A 170 -6.55 6.67 -7.14
N ALA A 171 -6.70 7.46 -6.08
CA ALA A 171 -5.81 8.57 -5.77
C ALA A 171 -4.33 8.13 -5.65
N TYR A 172 -4.09 6.96 -5.05
CA TYR A 172 -2.75 6.38 -4.97
C TYR A 172 -2.15 6.07 -6.33
N PHE A 173 -2.84 5.27 -7.16
CA PHE A 173 -2.30 4.84 -8.45
C PHE A 173 -2.20 6.00 -9.44
N ASP A 174 -3.10 6.98 -9.36
CA ASP A 174 -3.01 8.22 -10.13
C ASP A 174 -1.81 9.06 -9.66
N GLY A 175 -1.51 9.07 -8.37
CA GLY A 175 -0.27 9.61 -7.82
C GLY A 175 1.00 8.96 -8.36
N ILE A 176 1.03 7.63 -8.39
CA ILE A 176 2.13 6.87 -8.99
C ILE A 176 2.29 7.23 -10.48
N LEU A 177 1.18 7.44 -11.19
CA LEU A 177 1.21 7.91 -12.58
C LEU A 177 1.73 9.35 -12.70
N ARG A 178 1.43 10.24 -11.76
CA ARG A 178 1.98 11.61 -11.75
C ARG A 178 3.50 11.59 -11.59
N PHE A 179 4.03 10.77 -10.69
CA PHE A 179 5.48 10.59 -10.53
C PHE A 179 6.18 10.01 -11.77
N SER A 180 5.42 9.46 -12.71
CA SER A 180 5.94 8.99 -13.99
C SER A 180 6.12 10.10 -15.00
N LYS A 181 5.40 11.22 -14.89
CA LYS A 181 5.51 12.33 -15.85
C LYS A 181 6.46 13.35 -15.22
N ASP A 182 7.52 13.74 -15.94
CA ASP A 182 8.49 14.72 -15.44
C ASP A 182 7.76 15.93 -14.82
N ASP A 183 8.32 16.42 -13.71
CA ASP A 183 7.77 17.36 -12.72
C ASP A 183 7.43 18.78 -13.25
N THR A 184 7.22 18.94 -14.56
CA THR A 184 6.91 20.22 -15.19
C THR A 184 5.86 20.03 -16.28
N ALA A 185 4.68 20.61 -16.05
CA ALA A 185 3.53 20.73 -16.97
C ALA A 185 2.51 19.59 -16.89
N LEU A 186 1.59 19.64 -15.92
CA LEU A 186 0.46 18.71 -15.92
C LEU A 186 -0.87 19.25 -15.39
N ASP A 187 -1.22 20.51 -15.68
CA ASP A 187 -2.61 20.96 -15.57
C ASP A 187 -3.35 20.89 -16.93
N ASP A 188 -2.63 20.94 -18.08
CA ASP A 188 -3.27 21.04 -19.40
C ASP A 188 -3.36 19.72 -20.21
N GLU A 189 -2.60 18.67 -19.87
CA GLU A 189 -2.53 17.44 -20.69
C GLU A 189 -3.50 16.31 -20.29
N ILE A 190 -4.06 16.34 -19.08
CA ILE A 190 -5.02 15.31 -18.62
C ILE A 190 -6.31 15.35 -19.46
N ALA A 191 -6.62 16.49 -20.09
CA ALA A 191 -7.78 16.66 -20.96
C ALA A 191 -7.66 15.98 -22.35
N LYS A 192 -6.50 15.43 -22.73
CA LYS A 192 -6.25 14.97 -24.12
C LYS A 192 -5.90 13.49 -24.30
N LEU A 193 -5.92 12.66 -23.26
CA LEU A 193 -5.48 11.27 -23.41
C LEU A 193 -6.52 10.36 -24.07
N ASP A 194 -6.30 10.12 -25.36
CA ASP A 194 -6.87 9.02 -26.15
C ASP A 194 -6.24 7.68 -25.75
N SER A 195 -7.06 6.64 -25.88
CA SER A 195 -6.84 5.27 -25.45
C SER A 195 -5.96 4.49 -26.43
N THR A 196 -4.69 4.31 -26.09
CA THR A 196 -3.89 3.20 -26.60
C THR A 196 -2.80 2.89 -25.57
N VAL A 197 -2.55 1.61 -25.31
CA VAL A 197 -1.54 1.18 -24.33
C VAL A 197 -0.20 1.77 -24.74
N ASP A 198 0.27 2.73 -23.96
CA ASP A 198 1.38 3.60 -24.33
C ASP A 198 2.67 3.00 -23.76
N SER A 199 3.48 2.39 -24.62
CA SER A 199 4.83 1.94 -24.28
C SER A 199 5.64 3.05 -23.60
N THR A 200 5.34 4.31 -23.93
CA THR A 200 5.92 5.51 -23.33
C THR A 200 5.55 5.64 -21.85
N LYS A 201 4.33 5.30 -21.41
CA LYS A 201 3.94 5.32 -19.98
C LYS A 201 4.72 4.28 -19.17
N ILE A 202 4.89 3.08 -19.70
CA ILE A 202 5.66 2.03 -19.03
C ILE A 202 7.14 2.42 -18.94
N GLU A 203 7.68 3.01 -20.00
CA GLU A 203 9.07 3.50 -20.02
C GLU A 203 9.28 4.64 -19.03
N ASN A 204 8.36 5.59 -18.97
CA ASN A 204 8.37 6.67 -18.00
C ASN A 204 8.27 6.16 -16.56
N LEU A 205 7.39 5.18 -16.31
CA LEU A 205 7.31 4.54 -15.00
C LEU A 205 8.68 3.94 -14.66
N LYS A 206 9.34 3.23 -15.58
CA LYS A 206 10.68 2.62 -15.36
C LYS A 206 11.77 3.63 -15.01
N GLN A 207 11.65 4.89 -15.44
CA GLN A 207 12.67 5.93 -15.27
C GLN A 207 12.41 6.86 -14.07
N SER A 208 11.22 6.80 -13.46
CA SER A 208 10.87 7.66 -12.32
C SER A 208 11.77 7.43 -11.10
N LYS A 209 12.51 8.47 -10.70
CA LYS A 209 13.37 8.48 -9.51
C LYS A 209 12.59 8.42 -8.20
N VAL A 210 11.40 9.03 -8.15
CA VAL A 210 10.54 9.00 -6.95
C VAL A 210 10.07 7.59 -6.64
N LEU A 211 9.88 6.76 -7.68
CA LEU A 211 9.50 5.35 -7.52
C LEU A 211 10.67 4.47 -7.03
N ASP A 212 11.91 4.94 -7.15
CA ASP A 212 13.10 4.23 -6.68
C ASP A 212 13.47 4.60 -5.23
N GLU A 213 12.76 5.56 -4.61
CA GLU A 213 12.90 5.82 -3.19
C GLU A 213 12.43 4.63 -2.34
N ILE A 214 13.03 4.48 -1.16
CA ILE A 214 12.81 3.35 -0.27
C ILE A 214 11.69 3.67 0.73
N VAL A 215 10.70 2.80 0.80
CA VAL A 215 9.74 2.68 1.90
C VAL A 215 10.28 1.62 2.86
N VAL A 216 10.33 1.97 4.15
CA VAL A 216 10.88 1.08 5.19
C VAL A 216 9.76 0.64 6.11
N VAL A 217 9.70 -0.66 6.39
CA VAL A 217 8.87 -1.25 7.44
C VAL A 217 9.78 -1.90 8.46
N GLU A 218 9.73 -1.42 9.69
CA GLU A 218 10.53 -1.91 10.81
C GLU A 218 9.62 -2.55 11.85
N ARG A 219 9.98 -3.75 12.31
CA ARG A 219 9.48 -4.32 13.55
C ARG A 219 10.52 -4.13 14.63
N ASN A 220 10.12 -3.49 15.71
CA ASN A 220 10.92 -3.36 16.91
C ASN A 220 10.30 -4.17 18.05
N VAL A 221 11.17 -4.71 18.91
CA VAL A 221 10.78 -5.51 20.08
C VAL A 221 11.47 -4.90 21.29
N VAL A 222 10.68 -4.32 22.18
CA VAL A 222 11.22 -3.66 23.36
C VAL A 222 11.51 -4.65 24.48
N LYS A 223 12.61 -4.43 25.19
CA LYS A 223 12.89 -5.17 26.42
C LYS A 223 11.93 -4.69 27.52
N LYS A 224 11.65 -5.55 28.50
CA LYS A 224 10.88 -5.16 29.68
C LYS A 224 11.62 -4.00 30.37
N PHE A 225 10.92 -2.90 30.58
CA PHE A 225 11.43 -1.73 31.28
C PHE A 225 10.83 -1.67 32.69
N ASP A 226 11.66 -1.46 33.71
CA ASP A 226 11.20 -1.28 35.09
C ASP A 226 10.99 0.20 35.37
N PHE A 227 9.76 0.67 35.14
CA PHE A 227 9.39 2.06 35.37
C PHE A 227 9.56 2.49 36.84
N ALA A 228 9.38 1.59 37.80
CA ALA A 228 9.42 1.93 39.23
C ALA A 228 10.84 2.19 39.73
N ARG A 229 11.84 1.57 39.08
CA ARG A 229 13.27 1.72 39.42
C ARG A 229 14.03 2.64 38.47
N SER A 230 13.34 3.19 37.47
CA SER A 230 13.96 4.08 36.49
C SER A 230 14.29 5.43 37.12
N GLU A 231 15.56 5.83 37.04
CA GLU A 231 16.01 7.19 37.38
C GLU A 231 15.82 8.19 36.22
N VAL A 232 15.38 7.70 35.04
CA VAL A 232 15.13 8.54 33.86
C VAL A 232 13.95 9.47 34.16
N LYS A 233 14.23 10.78 34.20
CA LYS A 233 13.19 11.80 34.30
C LYS A 233 12.55 11.97 32.93
N VAL A 234 11.24 11.72 32.85
CA VAL A 234 10.44 12.09 31.68
C VAL A 234 10.19 13.58 31.75
N VAL A 235 11.02 14.35 31.05
CA VAL A 235 10.88 15.80 30.88
C VAL A 235 10.62 16.09 29.41
N GLY A 236 9.55 16.83 29.13
CA GLY A 236 9.16 17.21 27.78
C GLY A 236 8.06 18.26 27.84
N ASN A 237 8.01 19.10 26.81
CA ASN A 237 6.88 20.01 26.63
C ASN A 237 5.67 19.18 26.17
N VAL A 238 4.51 19.46 26.77
CA VAL A 238 3.24 18.84 26.37
C VAL A 238 2.39 19.92 25.75
N GLU A 239 2.10 19.78 24.46
CA GLU A 239 1.15 20.60 23.74
C GLU A 239 -0.13 19.78 23.54
N VAL A 240 -1.27 20.38 23.85
CA VAL A 240 -2.59 19.76 23.70
C VAL A 240 -3.44 20.68 22.86
N ASP A 241 -3.80 20.20 21.68
CA ASP A 241 -4.72 20.86 20.77
C ASP A 241 -6.06 20.11 20.77
N ASP A 242 -7.17 20.84 20.82
CA ASP A 242 -8.52 20.30 20.66
C ASP A 242 -9.00 20.34 19.19
N VAL A 243 -8.16 20.87 18.29
CA VAL A 243 -8.43 21.01 16.86
C VAL A 243 -7.27 20.42 16.04
N GLY A 244 -7.63 19.77 14.94
CA GLY A 244 -6.69 19.14 14.02
C GLY A 244 -6.65 17.63 14.17
N VAL A 245 -5.76 17.01 13.41
CA VAL A 245 -5.60 15.56 13.35
C VAL A 245 -4.11 15.22 13.35
N ILE A 246 -3.77 13.98 13.74
CA ILE A 246 -2.38 13.54 13.88
C ILE A 246 -1.63 13.70 12.55
N GLU A 247 -2.30 13.35 11.44
CA GLU A 247 -1.71 13.36 10.10
C GLU A 247 -1.46 14.76 9.52
N ASP A 248 -1.85 15.84 10.21
CA ASP A 248 -1.59 17.21 9.74
C ASP A 248 -0.39 17.86 10.46
N LYS A 249 0.11 17.24 11.53
CA LYS A 249 1.32 17.72 12.23
C LYS A 249 2.57 17.34 11.44
N GLN A 250 3.42 18.33 11.18
CA GLN A 250 4.71 18.17 10.49
C GLN A 250 5.83 17.96 11.49
N GLY A 251 6.90 17.24 11.11
CA GLY A 251 8.09 17.04 11.94
C GLY A 251 7.86 16.24 13.23
N ALA A 252 6.77 15.46 13.31
CA ALA A 252 6.44 14.64 14.48
C ALA A 252 6.33 13.15 14.09
N LEU A 253 6.66 12.27 15.03
CA LEU A 253 6.35 10.85 14.90
C LEU A 253 4.83 10.66 15.06
N GLU A 254 4.18 10.19 14.00
CA GLU A 254 2.73 9.96 13.98
C GLU A 254 2.37 8.65 14.65
N ALA A 255 1.43 8.71 15.60
CA ALA A 255 0.88 7.54 16.25
C ALA A 255 -0.25 6.93 15.41
N ASP A 256 -0.11 5.65 15.11
CA ASP A 256 -1.20 4.79 14.64
C ASP A 256 -1.83 4.07 15.85
N PHE A 257 -3.15 4.17 16.00
CA PHE A 257 -3.91 3.45 17.02
C PHE A 257 -4.19 2.02 16.54
N ALA A 258 -3.10 1.28 16.38
CA ALA A 258 -3.07 0.04 15.63
C ALA A 258 -3.79 -1.12 16.34
N ASN A 259 -4.38 -2.00 15.53
CA ASN A 259 -4.72 -3.35 15.95
C ASN A 259 -3.44 -4.20 16.07
N LYS A 260 -3.46 -5.26 16.90
CA LYS A 260 -2.34 -6.22 16.97
C LYS A 260 -1.99 -6.82 15.60
N TYR A 261 -2.97 -6.94 14.70
CA TYR A 261 -2.75 -7.19 13.29
C TYR A 261 -2.78 -5.88 12.54
N ILE A 262 -1.60 -5.39 12.16
CA ILE A 262 -1.42 -4.07 11.55
C ILE A 262 -2.37 -3.83 10.36
N GLY A 263 -2.93 -2.62 10.31
CA GLY A 263 -3.98 -2.19 9.38
C GLY A 263 -5.38 -2.72 9.72
N GLY A 264 -5.55 -3.43 10.85
CA GLY A 264 -6.85 -3.83 11.38
C GLY A 264 -7.86 -4.32 10.34
N GLY A 265 -8.98 -3.60 10.27
CA GLY A 265 -10.10 -3.85 9.36
C GLY A 265 -10.01 -3.15 8.01
N VAL A 266 -8.82 -2.66 7.58
CA VAL A 266 -8.67 -1.84 6.35
C VAL A 266 -9.11 -2.57 5.10
N LEU A 267 -9.04 -3.90 5.07
CA LEU A 267 -9.56 -4.70 3.95
C LEU A 267 -11.05 -4.98 4.06
N ASN A 268 -11.62 -4.95 5.27
CA ASN A 268 -13.00 -5.28 5.56
C ASN A 268 -13.84 -4.01 5.68
N MET A 269 -14.63 -3.88 6.75
CA MET A 269 -15.49 -2.72 7.02
C MET A 269 -14.86 -1.70 7.99
N GLY A 270 -13.62 -1.92 8.43
CA GLY A 270 -12.90 -0.99 9.29
C GLY A 270 -12.74 0.38 8.61
N MET A 271 -12.97 1.44 9.37
CA MET A 271 -12.95 2.83 8.92
C MET A 271 -12.75 3.80 10.10
N VAL A 272 -11.92 3.43 11.06
CA VAL A 272 -11.54 4.31 12.18
C VAL A 272 -10.12 4.84 11.95
N GLN A 273 -9.43 5.34 12.97
CA GLN A 273 -8.15 6.04 12.81
C GLN A 273 -7.10 5.24 12.02
N GLU A 274 -6.82 3.98 12.39
CA GLU A 274 -5.85 3.12 11.70
C GLU A 274 -6.22 2.92 10.21
N GLU A 275 -7.46 2.52 9.92
CA GLU A 275 -7.83 2.28 8.52
C GLU A 275 -7.85 3.56 7.69
N ILE A 276 -8.31 4.69 8.25
CA ILE A 276 -8.30 5.98 7.57
C ILE A 276 -6.86 6.40 7.26
N LEU A 277 -5.93 6.24 8.21
CA LEU A 277 -4.51 6.53 8.00
C LEU A 277 -3.93 5.69 6.87
N PHE A 278 -4.24 4.38 6.83
CA PHE A 278 -3.80 3.49 5.75
C PHE A 278 -4.43 3.81 4.39
N LEU A 279 -5.63 4.41 4.35
CA LEU A 279 -6.23 4.90 3.10
C LEU A 279 -5.63 6.24 2.65
N LYS A 280 -5.31 7.13 3.59
CA LYS A 280 -4.58 8.37 3.27
C LYS A 280 -3.17 8.07 2.78
N CYS A 281 -2.51 7.05 3.35
CA CYS A 281 -1.16 6.59 3.02
C CYS A 281 -1.13 5.12 2.54
N PRO A 282 -1.60 4.79 1.32
CA PRO A 282 -1.75 3.39 0.88
C PRO A 282 -0.46 2.57 0.81
N GLU A 283 0.72 3.19 0.81
CA GLU A 283 2.00 2.47 0.91
C GLU A 283 2.12 1.69 2.22
N SER A 284 1.49 2.16 3.30
CA SER A 284 1.42 1.47 4.59
C SER A 284 0.75 0.10 4.48
N LEU A 285 -0.11 -0.12 3.48
CA LEU A 285 -0.75 -1.42 3.23
C LEU A 285 0.26 -2.53 2.94
N VAL A 286 1.51 -2.20 2.56
CA VAL A 286 2.55 -3.22 2.39
C VAL A 286 2.88 -3.92 3.72
N SER A 287 2.73 -3.24 4.87
CA SER A 287 2.99 -3.83 6.19
C SER A 287 2.12 -5.06 6.48
N LEU A 288 0.91 -5.12 5.92
CA LEU A 288 -0.01 -6.25 6.01
C LEU A 288 0.59 -7.53 5.40
N LEU A 289 1.48 -7.38 4.41
CA LEU A 289 2.19 -8.48 3.75
C LEU A 289 3.43 -8.93 4.52
N LEU A 290 4.02 -8.00 5.25
CA LEU A 290 5.34 -8.14 5.83
C LEU A 290 5.30 -8.53 7.30
N CYS A 291 4.27 -8.14 8.05
CA CYS A 291 4.27 -8.23 9.51
C CYS A 291 3.28 -9.26 10.05
N GLU A 292 3.77 -10.24 10.82
CA GLU A 292 2.89 -11.11 11.63
C GLU A 292 2.14 -10.29 12.71
N GLY A 293 1.28 -10.93 13.52
CA GLY A 293 0.67 -10.25 14.67
C GLY A 293 1.72 -9.64 15.61
N MET A 294 1.38 -8.54 16.28
CA MET A 294 2.17 -7.90 17.34
C MET A 294 1.80 -8.49 18.71
N GLU A 295 2.81 -8.81 19.51
CA GLU A 295 2.69 -9.05 20.96
C GLU A 295 2.87 -7.75 21.77
N ASP A 296 2.66 -7.78 23.09
CA ASP A 296 2.72 -6.61 23.99
C ASP A 296 4.03 -5.79 23.92
N LYS A 297 5.11 -6.39 23.43
CA LYS A 297 6.44 -5.77 23.30
C LYS A 297 6.81 -5.42 21.86
N ASP A 298 5.95 -5.76 20.91
CA ASP A 298 6.18 -5.50 19.51
C ASP A 298 5.66 -4.10 19.15
N SER A 299 6.36 -3.46 18.23
CA SER A 299 5.88 -2.23 17.56
C SER A 299 6.29 -2.28 16.09
N ILE A 300 5.48 -1.63 15.24
CA ILE A 300 5.78 -1.48 13.81
C ILE A 300 5.97 0.01 13.54
N ARG A 301 7.03 0.34 12.79
CA ARG A 301 7.31 1.69 12.31
C ARG A 301 7.41 1.68 10.80
N MET A 302 6.86 2.71 10.18
CA MET A 302 6.86 2.89 8.73
C MET A 302 7.50 4.23 8.40
N TYR A 303 8.44 4.22 7.47
CA TYR A 303 9.17 5.41 7.06
C TYR A 303 9.01 5.67 5.57
N ASN A 304 9.07 6.96 5.20
CA ASN A 304 8.96 7.45 3.82
C ASN A 304 7.65 7.05 3.10
N VAL A 305 6.58 6.82 3.85
CA VAL A 305 5.25 6.64 3.25
C VAL A 305 4.69 8.00 2.83
N ILE A 306 4.10 8.07 1.64
CA ILE A 306 3.47 9.30 1.12
C ILE A 306 1.96 9.29 1.43
N LYS A 307 1.41 10.46 1.75
CA LYS A 307 -0.04 10.71 1.77
C LYS A 307 -0.51 11.05 0.36
N TYR A 308 -1.48 10.27 -0.15
CA TYR A 308 -2.02 10.31 -1.51
C TYR A 308 -3.46 10.82 -1.59
N SER A 309 -4.17 10.79 -0.47
CA SER A 309 -5.55 11.22 -0.43
C SER A 309 -5.89 11.83 0.92
N ASP A 310 -7.01 12.55 0.93
CA ASP A 310 -7.59 13.06 2.14
C ASP A 310 -9.12 13.01 2.04
N GLY A 311 -9.79 13.15 3.17
CA GLY A 311 -11.21 12.88 3.28
C GLY A 311 -11.84 13.55 4.48
N GLU A 312 -13.16 13.44 4.55
CA GLU A 312 -13.97 14.03 5.60
C GLU A 312 -14.83 12.96 6.28
N GLY A 313 -15.20 13.23 7.53
CA GLY A 313 -16.00 12.32 8.35
C GLY A 313 -15.15 11.31 9.12
N TYR A 314 -15.81 10.30 9.69
CA TYR A 314 -15.19 9.25 10.49
C TYR A 314 -16.09 8.01 10.51
N SER A 315 -15.53 6.82 10.74
CA SER A 315 -16.28 5.56 10.71
C SER A 315 -17.04 5.41 9.38
N HIS A 316 -18.26 4.90 9.42
CA HIS A 316 -19.12 4.71 8.25
C HIS A 316 -19.53 6.03 7.56
N GLY A 317 -19.27 7.19 8.19
CA GLY A 317 -19.45 8.51 7.59
C GLY A 317 -18.22 9.03 6.86
N TYR A 318 -17.07 8.35 6.94
CA TYR A 318 -15.86 8.79 6.25
C TYR A 318 -16.00 8.64 4.73
N ASN A 319 -15.56 9.66 4.00
CA ASN A 319 -15.46 9.65 2.56
C ASN A 319 -14.15 10.29 2.10
N THR A 320 -13.44 9.61 1.20
CA THR A 320 -12.28 10.16 0.50
C THR A 320 -12.78 11.16 -0.53
N THR A 321 -12.32 12.40 -0.44
CA THR A 321 -12.88 13.52 -1.21
C THR A 321 -11.86 14.22 -2.11
N LYS A 322 -10.56 14.06 -1.84
CA LYS A 322 -9.50 14.78 -2.55
C LYS A 322 -8.25 13.92 -2.74
N GLU A 323 -7.61 14.08 -3.89
CA GLU A 323 -6.22 13.68 -4.11
C GLU A 323 -5.31 14.70 -3.44
N VAL A 324 -4.30 14.22 -2.71
CA VAL A 324 -3.32 15.05 -2.02
C VAL A 324 -1.96 14.41 -2.24
N PHE A 325 -0.94 15.19 -2.59
CA PHE A 325 0.43 14.69 -2.68
C PHE A 325 1.28 15.45 -1.69
N SER A 326 1.44 14.88 -0.50
CA SER A 326 2.28 15.45 0.54
C SER A 326 3.26 14.40 1.01
N LYS A 327 4.54 14.62 0.68
CA LYS A 327 5.64 13.98 1.37
C LYS A 327 5.93 14.80 2.61
N LYS A 328 5.86 14.18 3.78
CA LYS A 328 6.26 14.87 5.01
C LYS A 328 7.77 14.87 5.11
N GLU A 329 8.33 16.04 5.37
CA GLU A 329 9.72 16.18 5.75
C GLU A 329 9.82 15.89 7.26
N PHE A 330 10.70 14.97 7.61
CA PHE A 330 11.15 14.74 8.97
C PHE A 330 12.43 15.54 9.19
#